data_AF-A0A5S3V5I4-F1
#
_entry.id   AF-A0A5S3V5I4-F1
#
_cell.length_a   1.000
_cell.length_b   1.000
_cell.length_c   1.000
_cell.angle_alpha   90.00
_cell.angle_beta   90.00
_cell.angle_gamma   90.00
#
_symmetry.space_group_name_H-M   'P 1'
#
loop_
_entity.id
_entity.type
_entity.pdbx_description
1 polymer ?
#
loop_
_entity_poly.entity_id
_entity_poly.type
_entity_poly.pdbx_seq_one_letter_code
_entity_poly.pdbx_strand_id
1 'polypeptide(L)'
;MQYQLNYKSEVKFGPAYYSLEIEGHKVPTFYYGFERSELLGGRYLAIQEWLTTDYRKGPKTRVAIFDLDKKLVSRLEIVEKGFVSDFRLTEKIFSYRRTYYANARVVDQEVDWDSIEKWSDIY
;
A
#
# COMPACT_ATOMS: atom_id res chain seq x y z
N MET A 1 -0.68 9.19 17.49
CA MET A 1 -0.61 8.25 16.35
C MET A 1 -0.05 9.00 15.16
N GLN A 2 0.97 8.46 14.47
CA GLN A 2 1.52 9.12 13.27
C GLN A 2 0.59 8.99 12.06
N TYR A 3 -0.23 7.94 11.99
CA TYR A 3 -1.23 7.76 10.94
C TYR A 3 -2.49 7.06 11.43
N GLN A 4 -3.57 7.16 10.64
CA GLN A 4 -4.86 6.52 10.90
C GLN A 4 -5.53 6.09 9.58
N LEU A 5 -6.15 4.91 9.59
CA LEU A 5 -7.06 4.48 8.54
C LEU A 5 -8.50 4.75 8.94
N ASN A 6 -9.17 5.59 8.16
CA ASN A 6 -10.57 5.94 8.35
C ASN A 6 -11.42 5.15 7.35
N TYR A 7 -12.31 4.28 7.86
CA TYR A 7 -13.21 3.49 7.00
C TYR A 7 -13.99 4.40 6.06
N LYS A 8 -14.11 4.00 4.79
CA LYS A 8 -14.91 4.72 3.81
C LYS A 8 -16.13 3.93 3.37
N SER A 9 -15.92 2.71 2.88
CA SER A 9 -16.97 1.81 2.41
C SER A 9 -16.33 0.46 2.09
N GLU A 10 -17.10 -0.44 1.51
CA GLU A 10 -16.65 -1.69 0.91
C GLU A 10 -16.83 -1.70 -0.60
N VAL A 11 -15.96 -2.44 -1.29
CA VAL A 11 -16.22 -2.85 -2.67
C VAL A 11 -17.37 -3.84 -2.65
N LYS A 12 -18.29 -3.76 -3.62
CA LYS A 12 -19.42 -4.70 -3.71
C LYS A 12 -18.90 -6.15 -3.79
N PHE A 13 -19.29 -6.99 -2.83
CA PHE A 13 -18.79 -8.36 -2.66
C PHE A 13 -17.26 -8.46 -2.52
N GLY A 14 -16.63 -7.41 -2.00
CA GLY A 14 -15.19 -7.28 -1.85
C GLY A 14 -14.82 -6.69 -0.49
N PRO A 15 -13.54 -6.36 -0.31
CA PRO A 15 -13.04 -5.87 0.96
C PRO A 15 -13.40 -4.40 1.21
N ALA A 16 -13.25 -3.98 2.47
CA ALA A 16 -13.30 -2.59 2.89
C ALA A 16 -12.13 -1.78 2.33
N TYR A 17 -12.38 -0.50 2.09
CA TYR A 17 -11.36 0.47 1.73
C TYR A 17 -11.46 1.72 2.63
N TYR A 18 -10.32 2.36 2.80
CA TYR A 18 -10.08 3.38 3.81
C TYR A 18 -9.47 4.62 3.16
N SER A 19 -9.67 5.79 3.77
CA SER A 19 -8.77 6.92 3.55
C SER A 19 -7.66 6.92 4.58
N LEU A 20 -6.46 7.32 4.18
CA LEU A 20 -5.31 7.48 5.05
C LEU A 20 -5.22 8.92 5.55
N GLU A 21 -4.95 9.06 6.83
CA GLU A 21 -4.59 10.31 7.49
C GLU A 21 -3.20 10.15 8.10
N ILE A 22 -2.31 11.12 7.89
CA ILE A 22 -0.96 11.17 8.47
C ILE A 22 -0.88 12.47 9.26
N GLU A 23 -0.59 12.38 10.56
CA GLU A 23 -0.53 13.53 11.49
C GLU A 23 -1.73 14.48 11.38
N GLY A 24 -2.95 13.94 11.37
CA GLY A 24 -4.17 14.76 11.28
C GLY A 24 -4.53 15.23 9.87
N HIS A 25 -3.68 14.99 8.86
CA HIS A 25 -3.89 15.45 7.50
C HIS A 25 -4.27 14.28 6.59
N LYS A 26 -5.39 14.44 5.88
CA LYS A 26 -5.85 13.43 4.92
C LYS A 26 -4.89 13.36 3.73
N VAL A 27 -4.36 12.17 3.45
CA VAL A 27 -3.61 11.89 2.23
C VAL A 27 -4.60 11.92 1.05
N PRO A 28 -4.36 12.76 0.02
CA PRO A 28 -5.29 12.93 -1.09
C PRO A 28 -5.26 11.75 -2.08
N THR A 29 -6.22 11.77 -3.00
CA THR A 29 -6.22 11.01 -4.26
C THR A 29 -6.55 9.52 -4.18
N PHE A 30 -6.06 8.79 -3.18
CA PHE A 30 -6.16 7.33 -3.18
C PHE A 30 -6.98 6.76 -2.02
N TYR A 31 -7.46 5.54 -2.23
CA TYR A 31 -7.98 4.68 -1.17
C TYR A 31 -6.95 3.62 -0.81
N TYR A 32 -7.06 3.09 0.39
CA TYR A 32 -6.13 2.13 0.94
C TYR A 32 -6.86 0.87 1.41
N GLY A 33 -6.18 -0.26 1.32
CA GLY A 33 -6.60 -1.50 1.96
C GLY A 33 -6.24 -1.50 3.44
N PHE A 34 -6.70 -2.53 4.15
CA PHE A 34 -6.35 -2.70 5.57
C PHE A 34 -4.89 -3.15 5.77
N GLU A 35 -4.37 -3.93 4.82
CA GLU A 35 -3.01 -4.48 4.81
C GLU A 35 -1.97 -3.36 4.84
N ARG A 36 -1.13 -3.35 5.90
CA ARG A 36 -0.07 -2.39 6.11
C ARG A 36 1.01 -2.93 7.06
N SER A 37 2.19 -2.33 7.03
CA SER A 37 3.29 -2.63 7.95
C SER A 37 4.11 -1.38 8.24
N GLU A 38 4.51 -1.22 9.49
CA GLU A 38 5.48 -0.22 9.93
C GLU A 38 6.89 -0.79 9.77
N LEU A 39 7.78 -0.04 9.12
CA LEU A 39 9.15 -0.45 8.84
C LEU A 39 10.14 0.49 9.54
N LEU A 40 11.34 -0.03 9.83
CA LEU A 40 12.44 0.72 10.46
C LEU A 40 12.00 1.52 11.71
N GLY A 41 11.35 0.83 12.65
CA GLY A 41 10.93 1.43 13.91
C GLY A 41 9.76 2.42 13.78
N GLY A 42 8.96 2.29 12.72
CA GLY A 42 7.77 3.12 12.51
C GLY A 42 8.00 4.35 11.64
N ARG A 43 9.23 4.62 11.19
CA ARG A 43 9.51 5.74 10.28
C ARG A 43 8.79 5.58 8.93
N TYR A 44 8.74 4.35 8.42
CA TYR A 44 8.09 4.11 7.13
C TYR A 44 6.81 3.31 7.30
N LEU A 45 5.80 3.65 6.50
CA LEU A 45 4.56 2.91 6.39
C LEU A 45 4.45 2.32 5.00
N ALA A 46 4.51 1.00 4.89
CA ALA A 46 4.12 0.29 3.67
C ALA A 46 2.64 -0.09 3.75
N ILE A 47 1.87 0.27 2.73
CA ILE A 47 0.42 0.04 2.71
C ILE A 47 -0.07 -0.32 1.32
N GLN A 48 -1.12 -1.14 1.26
CA GLN A 48 -1.84 -1.45 0.02
C GLN A 48 -2.64 -0.21 -0.44
N GLU A 49 -2.22 0.40 -1.55
CA GLU A 49 -2.95 1.49 -2.22
C GLU A 49 -3.83 0.94 -3.34
N TRP A 50 -5.07 1.41 -3.43
CA TRP A 50 -6.07 0.99 -4.42
C TRP A 50 -6.22 2.03 -5.52
N LEU A 51 -6.05 1.61 -6.77
CA LEU A 51 -6.22 2.45 -7.96
C LEU A 51 -7.66 2.42 -8.50
N THR A 52 -8.48 1.47 -8.07
CA THR A 52 -9.91 1.44 -8.41
C THR A 52 -10.71 0.68 -7.36
N THR A 53 -11.91 1.17 -7.05
CA THR A 53 -12.91 0.46 -6.24
C THR A 53 -14.05 -0.09 -7.10
N ASP A 54 -13.92 -0.01 -8.44
CA ASP A 54 -14.90 -0.53 -9.38
C ASP A 54 -14.78 -2.06 -9.47
N TYR A 55 -15.72 -2.76 -8.84
CA TYR A 55 -15.74 -4.23 -8.78
C TYR A 55 -15.74 -4.89 -10.17
N ARG A 56 -16.18 -4.20 -11.23
CA ARG A 56 -16.21 -4.75 -12.59
C ARG A 56 -14.83 -4.80 -13.24
N LYS A 57 -13.91 -3.94 -12.80
CA LYS A 57 -12.52 -3.91 -13.30
C LYS A 57 -11.62 -4.90 -12.58
N GLY A 58 -12.08 -5.42 -11.44
CA GLY A 58 -11.28 -6.22 -10.54
C GLY A 58 -10.31 -5.37 -9.72
N PRO A 59 -9.58 -5.99 -8.77
CA PRO A 59 -8.64 -5.28 -7.91
C PRO A 59 -7.45 -4.77 -8.73
N LYS A 60 -7.12 -3.51 -8.56
CA LYS A 60 -5.91 -2.88 -9.10
C LYS A 60 -5.21 -2.17 -7.96
N THR A 61 -4.14 -2.76 -7.45
CA THR A 61 -3.47 -2.30 -6.23
C THR A 61 -1.97 -2.10 -6.47
N ARG A 62 -1.30 -1.43 -5.54
CA ARG A 62 0.16 -1.34 -5.48
C ARG A 62 0.62 -1.10 -4.05
N VAL A 63 1.92 -1.25 -3.82
CA VAL A 63 2.52 -0.83 -2.56
C VAL A 63 2.77 0.68 -2.62
N ALA A 64 2.27 1.41 -1.63
CA ALA A 64 2.70 2.76 -1.34
C ALA A 64 3.55 2.73 -0.06
N ILE A 65 4.75 3.32 -0.13
CA ILE A 65 5.70 3.39 0.97
C ILE A 65 5.84 4.87 1.34
N PHE A 66 5.37 5.21 2.53
CA PHE A 66 5.45 6.57 3.07
C PHE A 66 6.68 6.68 3.97
N ASP A 67 7.51 7.70 3.77
CA ASP A 67 8.48 8.19 4.77
C ASP A 67 7.73 9.21 5.64
N LEU A 68 7.31 8.78 6.83
CA LEU A 68 6.49 9.59 7.72
C LEU A 68 7.28 10.77 8.29
N ASP A 69 8.60 10.67 8.40
CA ASP A 69 9.44 11.77 8.89
C ASP A 69 9.61 12.84 7.81
N LYS A 70 9.89 12.42 6.57
CA LYS A 70 10.15 13.34 5.46
C LYS A 70 8.90 13.81 4.72
N LYS A 71 7.72 13.26 5.04
CA LYS A 71 6.46 13.50 4.34
C LYS A 71 6.52 13.18 2.85
N LEU A 72 7.20 12.08 2.52
CA LEU A 72 7.36 11.60 1.16
C LEU A 72 6.63 10.27 0.96
N VAL A 73 6.30 9.96 -0.29
CA VAL A 73 5.74 8.67 -0.70
C VAL A 73 6.41 8.17 -1.97
N SER A 74 6.79 6.90 -1.97
CA SER A 74 7.16 6.15 -3.18
C SER A 74 6.11 5.07 -3.47
N ARG A 75 5.93 4.76 -4.75
CA ARG A 75 4.88 3.84 -5.23
C ARG A 75 5.51 2.82 -6.14
N LEU A 76 5.39 1.56 -5.75
CA LEU A 76 5.90 0.44 -6.52
C LEU A 76 4.99 0.11 -7.70
N GLU A 77 5.39 -0.89 -8.47
CA GLU A 77 4.66 -1.37 -9.64
C GLU A 77 3.19 -1.69 -9.33
N ILE A 78 2.35 -1.40 -10.31
CA ILE A 78 0.92 -1.72 -10.28
C ILE A 78 0.74 -3.22 -10.45
N VAL A 79 -0.10 -3.80 -9.58
CA VAL A 79 -0.59 -5.17 -9.67
C VAL A 79 -2.01 -5.16 -10.22
N GLU A 80 -2.15 -5.55 -11.48
CA GLU A 80 -3.44 -5.73 -12.14
C GLU A 80 -4.11 -7.04 -11.71
N LYS A 81 -5.42 -7.00 -11.42
CA LYS A 81 -6.21 -8.17 -10.96
C LYS A 81 -5.62 -8.87 -9.75
N GLY A 82 -4.96 -8.12 -8.87
CA GLY A 82 -4.33 -8.67 -7.68
C GLY A 82 -4.19 -7.67 -6.54
N PHE A 83 -3.81 -8.23 -5.41
CA PHE A 83 -3.62 -7.54 -4.14
C PHE A 83 -2.16 -7.61 -3.73
N VAL A 84 -1.68 -6.57 -3.05
CA VAL A 84 -0.37 -6.58 -2.38
C VAL A 84 -0.53 -6.66 -0.86
N SER A 85 0.24 -7.50 -0.19
CA SER A 85 0.16 -7.67 1.27
C SER A 85 1.48 -8.16 1.86
N ASP A 86 1.51 -8.45 3.16
CA ASP A 86 2.65 -9.08 3.85
C ASP A 86 3.97 -8.31 3.70
N PHE A 87 3.92 -6.99 3.92
CA PHE A 87 5.06 -6.09 3.75
C PHE A 87 6.09 -6.25 4.87
N ARG A 88 7.34 -6.53 4.49
CA ARG A 88 8.44 -6.76 5.43
C ARG A 88 9.71 -6.09 4.91
N LEU A 89 10.56 -5.65 5.83
CA LEU A 89 11.90 -5.16 5.49
C LEU A 89 12.89 -5.84 6.42
N THR A 90 13.79 -6.62 5.83
CA THR A 90 14.86 -7.31 6.55
C THR A 90 16.17 -6.85 5.95
N GLU A 91 17.04 -6.27 6.79
CA GLU A 91 18.29 -5.63 6.37
C GLU A 91 18.04 -4.56 5.31
N LYS A 92 18.28 -4.88 4.03
CA LYS A 92 18.07 -4.00 2.88
C LYS A 92 17.10 -4.57 1.85
N ILE A 93 16.39 -5.65 2.17
CA ILE A 93 15.46 -6.28 1.23
C ILE A 93 14.04 -6.01 1.71
N PHE A 94 13.31 -5.22 0.94
CA PHE A 94 11.88 -5.06 1.12
C PHE A 94 11.15 -6.16 0.36
N SER A 95 10.34 -6.94 1.09
CA SER A 95 9.54 -8.01 0.53
C SER A 95 8.05 -7.80 0.74
N TYR A 96 7.27 -8.28 -0.22
CA TYR A 96 5.81 -8.25 -0.18
C TYR A 96 5.23 -9.33 -1.06
N ARG A 97 3.98 -9.70 -0.79
CA ARG A 97 3.25 -10.71 -1.54
C ARG A 97 2.32 -10.09 -2.56
N ARG A 98 2.30 -10.65 -3.78
CA ARG A 98 1.28 -10.40 -4.80
C ARG A 98 0.32 -11.59 -4.86
N THR A 99 -0.96 -11.38 -4.60
CA THR A 99 -2.00 -12.42 -4.60
C THR A 99 -3.02 -12.17 -5.70
N TYR A 100 -3.23 -13.19 -6.55
CA TYR A 100 -4.19 -13.17 -7.66
C TYR A 100 -5.27 -14.23 -7.41
N TYR A 101 -6.41 -13.81 -6.86
CA TYR A 101 -7.47 -14.75 -6.46
C TYR A 101 -8.09 -15.51 -7.62
N ALA A 102 -8.14 -14.92 -8.82
CA ALA A 102 -8.77 -15.53 -9.99
C ALA A 102 -8.12 -16.85 -10.43
N ASN A 103 -6.84 -17.06 -10.11
CA ASN A 103 -6.09 -18.26 -10.47
C ASN A 103 -5.30 -18.86 -9.30
N ALA A 104 -5.66 -18.49 -8.06
CA ALA A 104 -4.99 -18.91 -6.83
C ALA A 104 -3.46 -18.73 -6.84
N ARG A 105 -2.94 -17.78 -7.64
CA ARG A 105 -1.51 -17.55 -7.78
C ARG A 105 -1.04 -16.60 -6.69
N VAL A 106 0.04 -16.99 -6.01
CA VAL A 106 0.75 -16.18 -5.03
C VAL A 106 2.20 -16.05 -5.48
N VAL A 107 2.73 -14.84 -5.45
CA VAL A 107 4.12 -14.55 -5.82
C VAL A 107 4.70 -13.62 -4.76
N ASP A 108 5.72 -14.06 -4.05
CA ASP A 108 6.51 -13.20 -3.19
C ASP A 108 7.49 -12.39 -4.06
N GLN A 109 7.66 -11.12 -3.70
CA GLN A 109 8.49 -10.15 -4.41
C GLN A 109 9.49 -9.56 -3.46
N GLU A 110 10.69 -9.30 -3.97
CA GLU A 110 11.79 -8.68 -3.25
C GLU A 110 12.31 -7.50 -4.05
N VAL A 111 12.60 -6.41 -3.36
CA VAL A 111 13.12 -5.17 -3.91
C VAL A 111 14.24 -4.71 -2.99
N ASP A 112 15.39 -4.35 -3.58
CA ASP A 112 16.45 -3.69 -2.82
C ASP A 112 15.91 -2.35 -2.30
N TRP A 113 15.94 -2.16 -0.98
CA TRP A 113 15.45 -0.97 -0.31
C TRP A 113 16.10 0.31 -0.84
N ASP A 114 17.40 0.24 -1.14
CA ASP A 114 18.16 1.40 -1.63
C ASP A 114 17.78 1.74 -3.09
N SER A 115 17.11 0.84 -3.81
CA SER A 115 16.60 1.07 -5.18
C SER A 115 15.20 1.69 -5.23
N ILE A 116 14.56 1.95 -4.07
CA ILE A 116 13.24 2.57 -4.02
C ILE A 116 13.40 4.07 -4.26
N GLU A 117 13.04 4.46 -5.48
CA GLU A 117 13.16 5.83 -5.99
C GLU A 117 11.78 6.50 -6.14
N LYS A 118 11.73 7.64 -6.84
CA LYS A 118 10.50 8.37 -7.20
C LYS A 118 9.67 8.82 -6.00
N TRP A 119 10.36 9.25 -4.96
CA TRP A 119 9.75 9.90 -3.81
C TRP A 119 9.11 11.23 -4.24
N SER A 120 7.84 11.40 -3.89
CA SER A 120 7.09 12.65 -4.07
C SER A 120 6.48 13.09 -2.75
N ASP A 121 6.09 14.35 -2.67
CA ASP A 121 5.31 14.82 -1.51
C ASP A 121 4.01 14.01 -1.34
N ILE A 122 3.62 13.84 -0.09
CA ILE A 122 2.38 13.16 0.29
C ILE A 122 1.14 13.98 -0.08
N TYR A 123 1.24 15.32 -0.05
CA TYR A 123 0.13 16.26 -0.15
C TYR A 123 0.13 17.04 -1.47
#